data_AF-A0A3S0DUJ6-F1
#
_entry.id   AF-A0A3S0DUJ6-F1
#
_cell.length_a   1.000
_cell.length_b   1.000
_cell.length_c   1.000
_cell.angle_alpha   90.00
_cell.angle_beta   90.00
_cell.angle_gamma   90.00
#
_symmetry.space_group_name_H-M   'P 1'
#
loop_
_entity.id
_entity.type
_entity.pdbx_description
1 polymer ?
#
loop_
_entity_poly.entity_id
_entity_poly.type
_entity_poly.pdbx_seq_one_letter_code
_entity_poly.pdbx_strand_id
1 'polypeptide(L)'
;MRKDIAIQFNTKFLIILLLIELITVPLVAISNPLLTKNFWTTIFFGFVIAAFGLVLLLRIIRNYLISNAESLFGVLVRKITNLWLIVVIAGILEMVMFGIQDTLFSKHVNVYTVGFISALGSVFCSLVVYKLCASLFKLSITLESDEKRFSINFSWVNIIYLSFLFGVYEFIVCPITGWWIPYHGFARFGVAVLSAFIGAICGFLLMLVVVKLIRRKVYFYLSEIN
;
A
#
# COMPACT_ATOMS: atom_id res chain seq x y z
N MET A 1 -22.54 9.65 -15.06
CA MET A 1 -23.09 9.90 -13.70
C MET A 1 -22.01 9.51 -12.68
N ARG A 2 -21.70 10.32 -11.65
CA ARG A 2 -20.67 9.92 -10.66
C ARG A 2 -21.26 8.84 -9.75
N LYS A 3 -20.70 7.63 -9.78
CA LYS A 3 -21.14 6.54 -8.91
C LYS A 3 -20.15 6.44 -7.76
N ASP A 4 -20.60 6.80 -6.57
CA ASP A 4 -19.80 6.74 -5.36
C ASP A 4 -19.83 5.30 -4.84
N ILE A 5 -18.69 4.63 -4.90
CA ILE A 5 -18.58 3.22 -4.55
C ILE A 5 -17.71 3.10 -3.30
N ALA A 6 -18.36 2.81 -2.18
CA ALA A 6 -17.65 2.51 -0.94
C ALA A 6 -16.82 1.23 -1.10
N ILE A 7 -15.50 1.33 -0.96
CA ILE A 7 -14.70 0.13 -0.69
C ILE A 7 -14.96 -0.26 0.76
N GLN A 8 -15.36 -1.51 0.91
CA GLN A 8 -15.52 -2.13 2.21
C GLN A 8 -14.22 -2.87 2.53
N PHE A 9 -13.47 -2.37 3.50
CA PHE A 9 -12.38 -3.13 4.10
C PHE A 9 -12.98 -4.38 4.75
N ASN A 10 -12.73 -5.53 4.16
CA ASN A 10 -13.22 -6.83 4.59
C ASN A 10 -12.04 -7.81 4.71
N THR A 11 -12.30 -9.02 5.17
CA THR A 11 -11.28 -10.09 5.31
C THR A 11 -10.57 -10.44 4.01
N LYS A 12 -11.19 -10.13 2.87
CA LYS A 12 -10.61 -10.26 1.54
C LYS A 12 -9.40 -9.32 1.33
N PHE A 13 -9.41 -8.11 1.93
CA PHE A 13 -8.26 -7.21 1.93
C PHE A 13 -7.08 -7.71 2.76
N LEU A 14 -7.30 -8.51 3.81
CA LEU A 14 -6.21 -9.11 4.61
C LEU A 14 -5.30 -9.97 3.73
N ILE A 15 -5.88 -10.76 2.83
CA ILE A 15 -5.12 -11.63 1.94
C ILE A 15 -4.19 -10.81 1.06
N ILE A 16 -4.67 -9.67 0.53
CA ILE A 16 -3.84 -8.78 -0.29
C ILE A 16 -2.71 -8.16 0.53
N LEU A 17 -3.02 -7.60 1.72
CA LEU A 17 -2.00 -7.01 2.59
C LEU A 17 -0.93 -8.04 2.99
N LEU A 18 -1.37 -9.24 3.38
CA LEU A 18 -0.48 -10.33 3.77
C LEU A 18 0.40 -10.78 2.60
N LEU A 19 -0.14 -10.88 1.38
CA LEU A 19 0.66 -11.19 0.20
C LEU A 19 1.69 -10.10 -0.11
N ILE A 20 1.32 -8.83 0.05
CA ILE A 20 2.23 -7.70 -0.16
C ILE A 20 3.35 -7.74 0.88
N GLU A 21 3.03 -7.83 2.16
CA GLU A 21 3.99 -7.88 3.28
C GLU A 21 4.95 -9.07 3.18
N LEU A 22 4.41 -10.28 2.92
CA LEU A 22 5.22 -11.50 2.78
C LEU A 22 6.20 -11.47 1.61
N ILE A 23 6.00 -10.59 0.63
CA ILE A 23 6.93 -10.41 -0.48
C ILE A 23 7.86 -9.23 -0.21
N THR A 24 7.32 -8.09 0.17
CA THR A 24 8.09 -6.84 0.31
C THR A 24 9.05 -6.90 1.49
N VAL A 25 8.61 -7.30 2.69
CA VAL A 25 9.46 -7.30 3.88
C VAL A 25 10.67 -8.24 3.74
N PRO A 26 10.53 -9.50 3.29
CA PRO A 26 11.71 -10.35 3.08
C PRO A 26 12.66 -9.84 2.00
N LEU A 27 12.14 -9.24 0.92
CA LEU A 27 12.98 -8.64 -0.12
C LEU A 27 13.75 -7.43 0.41
N VAL A 28 13.12 -6.60 1.25
CA VAL A 28 13.78 -5.49 1.95
C VAL A 28 14.87 -6.01 2.90
N ALA A 29 14.58 -7.06 3.67
CA ALA A 29 15.54 -7.64 4.59
C ALA A 29 16.80 -8.19 3.89
N ILE A 30 16.63 -8.81 2.72
CA ILE A 30 17.76 -9.35 1.92
C ILE A 30 18.57 -8.22 1.27
N SER A 31 17.89 -7.25 0.66
CA SER A 31 18.53 -6.15 -0.09
C SER A 31 19.23 -5.12 0.80
N ASN A 32 18.88 -5.09 2.10
CA ASN A 32 19.56 -4.32 3.14
C ASN A 32 19.61 -2.78 2.95
N PRO A 33 18.62 -2.11 2.31
CA PRO A 33 18.69 -0.68 2.01
C PRO A 33 18.71 0.19 3.28
N LEU A 34 18.18 -0.29 4.39
CA LEU A 34 18.19 0.43 5.68
C LEU A 34 19.55 0.38 6.40
N LEU A 35 20.49 -0.46 5.95
CA LEU A 35 21.87 -0.48 6.47
C LEU A 35 22.86 0.18 5.51
N THR A 36 22.43 0.62 4.32
CA THR A 36 23.29 1.40 3.44
C THR A 36 23.38 2.84 3.94
N LYS A 37 24.59 3.36 4.17
CA LYS A 37 24.81 4.75 4.66
C LYS A 37 24.48 5.85 3.63
N ASN A 38 23.99 5.49 2.44
CA ASN A 38 23.70 6.45 1.38
C ASN A 38 22.18 6.56 1.17
N PHE A 39 21.64 7.71 1.58
CA PHE A 39 20.23 8.08 1.47
C PHE A 39 19.63 7.81 0.08
N TRP A 40 20.32 8.24 -0.99
CA TRP A 40 19.82 8.07 -2.36
C TRP A 40 19.74 6.60 -2.77
N THR A 41 20.69 5.79 -2.30
CA THR A 41 20.71 4.35 -2.54
C THR A 41 19.55 3.67 -1.82
N THR A 42 19.33 3.98 -0.54
CA THR A 42 18.21 3.47 0.27
C THR A 42 16.86 3.73 -0.39
N ILE A 43 16.64 4.96 -0.84
CA ILE A 43 15.41 5.41 -1.50
C ILE A 43 15.18 4.72 -2.84
N PHE A 44 16.24 4.61 -3.67
CA PHE A 44 16.15 3.95 -4.97
C PHE A 44 15.86 2.44 -4.83
N PHE A 45 16.53 1.76 -3.89
CA PHE A 45 16.27 0.35 -3.64
C PHE A 45 14.85 0.11 -3.13
N GLY A 46 14.31 0.98 -2.26
CA GLY A 46 12.91 0.93 -1.83
C GLY A 46 11.95 0.91 -3.02
N PHE A 47 12.15 1.82 -3.98
CA PHE A 47 11.36 1.83 -5.22
C PHE A 47 11.46 0.51 -5.99
N VAL A 48 12.69 0.03 -6.25
CA VAL A 48 12.94 -1.15 -7.07
C VAL A 48 12.34 -2.41 -6.45
N ILE A 49 12.50 -2.61 -5.14
CA ILE A 49 12.00 -3.78 -4.41
C ILE A 49 10.47 -3.80 -4.45
N ALA A 50 9.83 -2.68 -4.15
CA ALA A 50 8.38 -2.54 -4.16
C ALA A 50 7.81 -2.79 -5.56
N ALA A 51 8.45 -2.19 -6.57
CA ALA A 51 8.06 -2.35 -7.96
C ALA A 51 8.18 -3.82 -8.39
N PHE A 52 9.30 -4.46 -8.11
CA PHE A 52 9.52 -5.87 -8.45
C PHE A 52 8.53 -6.80 -7.73
N GLY A 53 8.36 -6.63 -6.42
CA GLY A 53 7.42 -7.42 -5.63
C GLY A 53 5.98 -7.30 -6.13
N LEU A 54 5.54 -6.10 -6.51
CA LEU A 54 4.20 -5.90 -7.02
C LEU A 54 4.03 -6.34 -8.47
N VAL A 55 5.05 -6.28 -9.32
CA VAL A 55 4.99 -6.87 -10.67
C VAL A 55 4.68 -8.36 -10.60
N LEU A 56 5.28 -9.09 -9.65
CA LEU A 56 4.98 -10.51 -9.42
C LEU A 56 3.53 -10.73 -8.99
N LEU A 57 3.00 -9.80 -8.17
CA LEU A 57 1.62 -9.87 -7.69
C LEU A 57 0.58 -9.31 -8.66
N LEU A 58 0.96 -8.54 -9.68
CA LEU A 58 0.02 -7.81 -10.54
C LEU A 58 -1.01 -8.75 -11.18
N ARG A 59 -0.58 -9.94 -11.61
CA ARG A 59 -1.50 -10.93 -12.21
C ARG A 59 -2.49 -11.46 -11.19
N ILE A 60 -2.03 -11.75 -9.98
CA ILE A 60 -2.86 -12.24 -8.86
C ILE A 60 -3.85 -11.14 -8.45
N ILE A 61 -3.35 -9.92 -8.24
CA ILE A 61 -4.16 -8.74 -7.91
C ILE A 61 -5.21 -8.49 -8.99
N ARG A 62 -4.84 -8.53 -10.28
CA ARG A 62 -5.78 -8.35 -11.39
C ARG A 62 -6.91 -9.38 -11.33
N ASN A 63 -6.55 -10.66 -11.29
CA ASN A 63 -7.52 -11.75 -11.30
C ASN A 63 -8.43 -11.66 -10.07
N TYR A 64 -7.84 -11.37 -8.92
CA TYR A 64 -8.57 -11.20 -7.67
C TYR A 64 -9.57 -10.04 -7.74
N LEU A 65 -9.15 -8.87 -8.21
CA LEU A 65 -10.00 -7.69 -8.35
C LEU A 65 -11.14 -7.94 -9.34
N ILE A 66 -10.89 -8.64 -10.44
CA ILE A 66 -11.92 -9.02 -11.43
C ILE A 66 -12.92 -10.00 -10.79
N SER A 67 -12.44 -11.10 -10.19
CA SER A 67 -13.30 -12.13 -9.60
C SER A 67 -14.11 -11.64 -8.40
N ASN A 68 -13.66 -10.57 -7.72
CA ASN A 68 -14.35 -10.00 -6.56
C ASN A 68 -14.95 -8.61 -6.86
N ALA A 69 -14.98 -8.19 -8.12
CA ALA A 69 -15.35 -6.84 -8.50
C ALA A 69 -16.74 -6.44 -8.02
N GLU A 70 -17.71 -7.35 -8.10
CA GLU A 70 -19.07 -7.08 -7.64
C GLU A 70 -19.13 -6.87 -6.12
N SER A 71 -18.39 -7.66 -5.34
CA SER A 71 -18.33 -7.51 -3.89
C SER A 71 -17.54 -6.27 -3.44
N LEU A 72 -16.50 -5.89 -4.18
CA LEU A 72 -15.61 -4.78 -3.82
C LEU A 72 -16.09 -3.44 -4.36
N PHE A 73 -16.64 -3.45 -5.58
CA PHE A 73 -17.02 -2.26 -6.33
C PHE A 73 -18.52 -2.21 -6.66
N GLY A 74 -19.33 -3.22 -6.37
CA GLY A 74 -20.77 -3.21 -6.73
C GLY A 74 -21.03 -3.15 -8.24
N VAL A 75 -20.06 -3.58 -9.05
CA VAL A 75 -20.13 -3.63 -10.52
C VAL A 75 -19.38 -4.85 -11.03
N LEU A 76 -19.93 -5.54 -12.04
CA LEU A 76 -19.22 -6.60 -12.76
C LEU A 76 -18.15 -5.99 -13.67
N VAL A 77 -16.89 -6.33 -13.41
CA VAL A 77 -15.73 -5.83 -14.16
C VAL A 77 -15.19 -6.98 -15.01
N ARG A 78 -15.10 -6.79 -16.32
CA ARG A 78 -14.47 -7.76 -17.24
C ARG A 78 -12.97 -7.56 -17.37
N LYS A 79 -12.52 -6.30 -17.31
CA LYS A 79 -11.13 -5.94 -17.56
C LYS A 79 -10.71 -4.74 -16.73
N ILE A 80 -9.44 -4.75 -16.32
CA ILE A 80 -8.81 -3.62 -15.64
C ILE A 80 -7.61 -3.18 -16.47
N THR A 81 -7.63 -1.92 -16.91
CA THR A 81 -6.55 -1.27 -17.65
C THR A 81 -5.73 -0.36 -16.74
N ASN A 82 -4.47 -0.12 -17.13
CA ASN A 82 -3.50 0.68 -16.38
C ASN A 82 -3.21 0.19 -14.95
N LEU A 83 -3.44 -1.09 -14.65
CA LEU A 83 -3.15 -1.67 -13.33
C LEU A 83 -1.66 -1.57 -12.94
N TRP A 84 -0.77 -1.44 -13.93
CA TRP A 84 0.66 -1.20 -13.72
C TRP A 84 0.93 0.09 -12.94
N LEU A 85 0.00 1.06 -12.92
CA LEU A 85 0.12 2.25 -12.09
C LEU A 85 0.27 1.93 -10.61
N ILE A 86 -0.31 0.82 -10.13
CA ILE A 86 -0.13 0.36 -8.74
C ILE A 86 1.35 0.13 -8.44
N VAL A 87 2.11 -0.43 -9.39
CA VAL A 87 3.56 -0.68 -9.23
C VAL A 87 4.32 0.63 -9.03
N VAL A 88 4.02 1.63 -9.87
CA VAL A 88 4.71 2.93 -9.78
C VAL A 88 4.33 3.65 -8.50
N ILE A 89 3.04 3.69 -8.15
CA ILE A 89 2.55 4.36 -6.93
C ILE A 89 3.11 3.71 -5.67
N ALA A 90 3.21 2.38 -5.63
CA ALA A 90 3.81 1.68 -4.51
C ALA A 90 5.34 1.85 -4.47
N GLY A 91 6.01 1.91 -5.62
CA GLY A 91 7.42 2.30 -5.68
C GLY A 91 7.66 3.68 -5.06
N ILE A 92 6.83 4.67 -5.42
CA ILE A 92 6.90 6.02 -4.82
C ILE A 92 6.59 5.97 -3.32
N LEU A 93 5.64 5.13 -2.90
CA LEU A 93 5.28 4.95 -1.49
C LEU A 93 6.51 4.49 -0.71
N GLU A 94 7.14 3.39 -1.11
CA GLU A 94 8.31 2.83 -0.45
C GLU A 94 9.51 3.78 -0.48
N MET A 95 9.72 4.44 -1.62
CA MET A 95 10.73 5.48 -1.79
C MET A 95 10.61 6.59 -0.73
N VAL A 96 9.39 7.14 -0.55
CA VAL A 96 9.12 8.18 0.45
C VAL A 96 9.19 7.61 1.87
N MET A 97 8.66 6.41 2.08
CA MET A 97 8.65 5.75 3.38
C MET A 97 10.08 5.57 3.91
N PHE A 98 10.97 4.99 3.12
CA PHE A 98 12.38 4.81 3.51
C PHE A 98 13.12 6.11 3.70
N GLY A 99 12.87 7.13 2.87
CA GLY A 99 13.47 8.45 3.07
C GLY A 99 13.08 9.09 4.41
N ILE A 100 11.81 8.98 4.80
CA ILE A 100 11.33 9.44 6.11
C ILE A 100 11.94 8.58 7.23
N GLN A 101 11.93 7.26 7.09
CA GLN A 101 12.44 6.34 8.11
C GLN A 101 13.93 6.58 8.38
N ASP A 102 14.76 6.68 7.35
CA ASP A 102 16.20 6.95 7.48
C ASP A 102 16.46 8.28 8.22
N THR A 103 15.71 9.33 7.86
CA THR A 103 15.79 10.66 8.51
C THR A 103 15.36 10.63 9.98
N LEU A 104 14.35 9.84 10.33
CA LEU A 104 13.85 9.79 11.71
C LEU A 104 14.67 8.84 12.59
N PHE A 105 15.12 7.71 12.05
CA PHE A 105 16.01 6.78 12.76
C PHE A 105 17.37 7.42 13.05
N SER A 106 17.92 8.21 12.13
CA SER A 106 19.16 8.97 12.38
C SER A 106 19.01 10.05 13.47
N LYS A 107 17.78 10.44 13.79
CA LYS A 107 17.44 11.34 14.92
C LYS A 107 17.01 10.59 16.18
N HIS A 108 17.17 9.26 16.21
CA HIS A 108 16.77 8.39 17.33
C HIS A 108 15.30 8.51 17.73
N VAL A 109 14.42 8.79 16.76
CA VAL A 109 12.97 8.78 16.99
C VAL A 109 12.52 7.34 17.23
N ASN A 110 11.59 7.17 18.16
CA ASN A 110 11.02 5.87 18.51
C ASN A 110 10.37 5.17 17.30
N VAL A 111 10.60 3.84 17.16
CA VAL A 111 10.16 3.02 16.03
C VAL A 111 8.66 3.12 15.72
N TYR A 112 7.81 3.24 16.74
CA TYR A 112 6.35 3.40 16.56
C TYR A 112 6.01 4.73 15.88
N THR A 113 6.66 5.81 16.32
CA THR A 113 6.50 7.14 15.74
C THR A 113 7.08 7.20 14.32
N VAL A 114 8.21 6.52 14.09
CA VAL A 114 8.80 6.38 12.76
C VAL A 114 7.82 5.70 11.81
N GLY A 115 7.26 4.55 12.20
CA GLY A 115 6.24 3.84 11.42
C GLY A 115 5.07 4.75 11.06
N PHE A 116 4.45 5.38 12.07
CA PHE A 116 3.31 6.26 11.86
C PHE A 116 3.59 7.42 10.88
N ILE A 117 4.67 8.18 11.10
CA ILE A 117 4.99 9.35 10.27
C ILE A 117 5.37 8.91 8.85
N SER A 118 6.13 7.82 8.72
CA SER A 118 6.59 7.31 7.43
C SER A 118 5.44 6.85 6.55
N ALA A 119 4.47 6.09 7.10
CA ALA A 119 3.27 5.67 6.36
C ALA A 119 2.33 6.82 6.05
N LEU A 120 2.13 7.73 7.02
CA LEU A 120 1.28 8.90 6.81
C LEU A 120 1.81 9.74 5.66
N GLY A 121 3.12 10.03 5.66
CA GLY A 121 3.77 10.79 4.60
C GLY A 121 3.78 10.06 3.26
N SER A 122 4.15 8.78 3.24
CA SER A 122 4.28 8.00 2.02
C SER A 122 2.94 7.77 1.33
N VAL A 123 1.90 7.34 2.07
CA VAL A 123 0.56 7.10 1.53
C VAL A 123 -0.05 8.42 1.03
N PHE A 124 0.13 9.50 1.77
CA PHE A 124 -0.34 10.82 1.35
C PHE A 124 0.31 11.22 0.02
N CYS A 125 1.63 11.25 -0.04
CA CYS A 125 2.38 11.61 -1.24
C CYS A 125 2.00 10.74 -2.44
N SER A 126 1.95 9.42 -2.28
CA SER A 126 1.63 8.49 -3.36
C SER A 126 0.21 8.66 -3.89
N LEU A 127 -0.78 8.86 -3.02
CA LEU A 127 -2.16 9.11 -3.46
C LEU A 127 -2.33 10.50 -4.10
N VAL A 128 -1.59 11.51 -3.63
CA VAL A 128 -1.56 12.82 -4.29
C VAL A 128 -0.96 12.72 -5.68
N VAL A 129 0.17 12.04 -5.84
CA VAL A 129 0.78 11.78 -7.15
C VAL A 129 -0.20 11.05 -8.06
N TYR A 130 -0.85 9.98 -7.59
CA TYR A 130 -1.87 9.27 -8.36
C TYR A 130 -2.99 10.22 -8.82
N LYS A 131 -3.52 11.05 -7.91
CA LYS A 131 -4.60 11.98 -8.21
C LYS A 131 -4.18 13.03 -9.25
N LEU A 132 -2.98 13.59 -9.11
CA LEU A 132 -2.43 14.56 -10.06
C LEU A 132 -2.22 13.92 -11.43
N CYS A 133 -1.69 12.69 -11.48
CA CYS A 133 -1.54 11.95 -12.73
C CYS A 133 -2.88 11.69 -13.43
N ALA A 134 -3.90 11.30 -12.65
CA ALA A 134 -5.24 11.10 -13.15
C ALA A 134 -5.86 12.41 -13.69
N SER A 135 -5.65 13.55 -13.02
CA SER A 135 -6.22 14.83 -13.45
C SER A 135 -5.48 15.50 -14.61
N LEU A 136 -4.15 15.47 -14.60
CA LEU A 136 -3.31 16.21 -15.55
C LEU A 136 -3.04 15.40 -16.83
N PHE A 137 -2.75 14.10 -16.69
CA PHE A 137 -2.35 13.24 -17.80
C PHE A 137 -3.46 12.27 -18.22
N LYS A 138 -4.65 12.33 -17.60
CA LYS A 138 -5.75 11.37 -17.78
C LYS A 138 -5.31 9.92 -17.55
N LEU A 139 -4.29 9.73 -16.72
CA LEU A 139 -3.66 8.44 -16.45
C LEU A 139 -4.19 7.88 -15.12
N SER A 140 -5.22 7.05 -15.21
CA SER A 140 -5.86 6.40 -14.06
C SER A 140 -6.07 4.91 -14.28
N ILE A 141 -6.24 4.16 -13.20
CA ILE A 141 -6.69 2.77 -13.27
C ILE A 141 -8.16 2.78 -13.71
N THR A 142 -8.46 2.05 -14.78
CA THR A 142 -9.79 2.03 -15.39
C THR A 142 -10.37 0.62 -15.31
N LEU A 143 -11.61 0.55 -14.86
CA LEU A 143 -12.44 -0.65 -14.78
C LEU A 143 -13.40 -0.65 -15.97
N GLU A 144 -13.37 -1.71 -16.77
CA GLU A 144 -14.23 -1.88 -17.93
C GLU A 144 -15.31 -2.94 -17.59
N SER A 145 -16.57 -2.52 -17.66
CA SER A 145 -17.75 -3.37 -17.66
C SER A 145 -18.28 -3.51 -19.09
N ASP A 146 -19.36 -4.27 -19.30
CA ASP A 146 -19.93 -4.52 -20.62
C ASP A 146 -20.41 -3.26 -21.33
N GLU A 147 -21.00 -2.33 -20.58
CA GLU A 147 -21.63 -1.13 -21.14
C GLU A 147 -20.93 0.16 -20.72
N LYS A 148 -20.04 0.10 -19.72
CA LYS A 148 -19.52 1.28 -19.03
C LYS A 148 -18.05 1.15 -18.68
N ARG A 149 -17.34 2.28 -18.73
CA ARG A 149 -15.96 2.43 -18.26
C ARG A 149 -15.93 3.34 -17.04
N PHE A 150 -15.13 2.96 -16.05
CA PHE A 150 -15.01 3.70 -14.80
C PHE A 150 -13.55 3.98 -14.49
N SER A 151 -13.19 5.21 -14.17
CA SER A 151 -11.89 5.53 -13.58
C SER A 151 -11.98 5.51 -12.06
N ILE A 152 -10.96 4.91 -11.43
CA ILE A 152 -10.76 4.97 -9.99
C ILE A 152 -10.17 6.34 -9.65
N ASN A 153 -10.90 7.12 -8.84
CA ASN A 153 -10.44 8.41 -8.35
C ASN A 153 -10.66 8.57 -6.83
N PHE A 154 -9.81 9.38 -6.20
CA PHE A 154 -9.80 9.63 -4.76
C PHE A 154 -10.18 11.09 -4.45
N SER A 155 -11.13 11.32 -3.54
CA SER A 155 -11.32 12.67 -2.98
C SER A 155 -10.15 13.00 -2.05
N TRP A 156 -9.91 14.30 -1.86
CA TRP A 156 -8.90 14.78 -0.92
C TRP A 156 -9.15 14.27 0.51
N VAL A 157 -10.42 14.22 0.92
CA VAL A 157 -10.81 13.68 2.23
C VAL A 157 -10.42 12.22 2.38
N ASN A 158 -10.59 11.41 1.33
CA ASN A 158 -10.24 9.99 1.38
C ASN A 158 -8.72 9.78 1.36
N ILE A 159 -7.96 10.65 0.69
CA ILE A 159 -6.49 10.64 0.75
C ILE A 159 -6.03 10.86 2.20
N ILE A 160 -6.53 11.91 2.86
CA ILE A 160 -6.17 12.21 4.26
C ILE A 160 -6.56 11.04 5.17
N TYR A 161 -7.78 10.53 5.02
CA TYR A 161 -8.26 9.42 5.85
C TYR A 161 -7.45 8.14 5.66
N LEU A 162 -7.16 7.75 4.41
CA LEU A 162 -6.33 6.58 4.12
C LEU A 162 -4.91 6.76 4.67
N SER A 163 -4.32 7.93 4.49
CA SER A 163 -2.97 8.22 5.01
C SER A 163 -2.91 8.09 6.53
N PHE A 164 -3.93 8.59 7.24
CA PHE A 164 -4.02 8.42 8.68
C PHE A 164 -4.25 6.96 9.09
N LEU A 165 -5.14 6.25 8.40
CA LEU A 165 -5.44 4.84 8.68
C LEU A 165 -4.19 3.95 8.51
N PHE A 166 -3.42 4.16 7.44
CA PHE A 166 -2.15 3.47 7.22
C PHE A 166 -1.05 3.93 8.18
N GLY A 167 -1.07 5.19 8.63
CA GLY A 167 -0.21 5.64 9.73
C GLY A 167 -0.50 4.86 11.03
N VAL A 168 -1.77 4.70 11.39
CA VAL A 168 -2.18 3.90 12.56
C VAL A 168 -1.80 2.41 12.39
N TYR A 169 -1.94 1.88 11.17
CA TYR A 169 -1.46 0.53 10.85
C TYR A 169 0.05 0.39 11.12
N GLU A 170 0.87 1.26 10.52
CA GLU A 170 2.33 1.19 10.65
C GLU A 170 2.85 1.53 12.05
N PHE A 171 2.07 2.25 12.86
CA PHE A 171 2.40 2.45 14.27
C PHE A 171 2.63 1.11 15.00
N ILE A 172 1.87 0.07 14.64
CA ILE A 172 2.01 -1.28 15.20
C ILE A 172 2.85 -2.20 14.31
N VAL A 173 2.74 -2.07 12.99
CA VAL A 173 3.41 -3.02 12.07
C VAL A 173 4.91 -2.77 12.00
N CYS A 174 5.37 -1.52 11.88
CA CYS A 174 6.78 -1.16 11.82
C CYS A 174 7.67 -1.79 12.92
N PRO A 175 7.33 -1.73 14.23
CA PRO A 175 8.14 -2.38 15.26
C PRO A 175 8.18 -3.91 15.14
N ILE A 176 7.15 -4.53 14.56
CA ILE A 176 7.10 -5.98 14.35
C ILE A 176 7.94 -6.34 13.12
N THR A 177 7.68 -5.71 11.98
CA THR A 177 8.39 -5.97 10.73
C THR A 177 9.87 -5.59 10.81
N GLY A 178 10.28 -4.74 11.76
CA GLY A 178 11.68 -4.46 12.07
C GLY A 178 12.44 -5.57 12.81
N TRP A 179 11.80 -6.68 13.22
CA TRP A 179 12.47 -7.73 14.00
C TRP A 179 13.64 -8.40 13.30
N TRP A 180 13.71 -8.37 11.97
CA TRP A 180 14.81 -8.98 11.22
C TRP A 180 16.11 -8.17 11.29
N ILE A 181 16.07 -6.88 11.66
CA ILE A 181 17.22 -5.95 11.66
C ILE A 181 18.45 -6.51 12.39
N PRO A 182 18.35 -7.02 13.63
CA PRO A 182 19.52 -7.55 14.38
C PRO A 182 20.04 -8.89 13.86
N TYR A 183 19.31 -9.58 12.97
CA TYR A 183 19.71 -10.89 12.46
C TYR A 183 20.55 -10.77 11.19
N HIS A 184 21.32 -11.82 10.88
CA HIS A 184 22.17 -11.92 9.69
C HIS A 184 21.98 -13.25 8.97
N GLY A 185 22.40 -13.31 7.70
CA GLY A 185 22.35 -14.55 6.89
C GLY A 185 20.94 -15.12 6.75
N PHE A 186 20.84 -16.45 6.74
CA PHE A 186 19.55 -17.14 6.55
C PHE A 186 18.53 -16.86 7.67
N ALA A 187 19.00 -16.62 8.90
CA ALA A 187 18.14 -16.26 10.03
C ALA A 187 17.39 -14.95 9.79
N ARG A 188 18.04 -13.97 9.13
CA ARG A 188 17.40 -12.70 8.76
C ARG A 188 16.17 -12.91 7.89
N PHE A 189 16.29 -13.74 6.85
CA PHE A 189 15.17 -14.04 5.95
C PHE A 189 14.02 -14.73 6.69
N GLY A 190 14.33 -15.74 7.51
CA GLY A 190 13.30 -16.45 8.29
C GLY A 190 12.54 -15.54 9.25
N VAL A 191 13.26 -14.66 9.97
CA VAL A 191 12.64 -13.67 10.86
C VAL A 191 11.85 -12.63 10.07
N ALA A 192 12.34 -12.20 8.90
CA ALA A 192 11.61 -11.27 8.03
C ALA A 192 10.26 -11.84 7.59
N VAL A 193 10.22 -13.10 7.14
CA VAL A 193 8.97 -13.78 6.77
C VAL A 193 8.01 -13.89 7.96
N LEU A 194 8.52 -14.32 9.13
CA LEU A 194 7.70 -14.44 10.34
C LEU A 194 7.13 -13.09 10.79
N SER A 195 7.97 -12.07 10.83
CA SER A 195 7.59 -10.72 11.24
C SER A 195 6.60 -10.07 10.28
N ALA A 196 6.73 -10.30 8.97
CA ALA A 196 5.78 -9.86 7.96
C ALA A 196 4.40 -10.50 8.16
N PHE A 197 4.37 -11.81 8.46
CA PHE A 197 3.12 -12.51 8.74
C PHE A 197 2.42 -11.97 9.99
N ILE A 198 3.15 -11.84 11.09
CA ILE A 198 2.61 -11.33 12.36
C ILE A 198 2.18 -9.87 12.21
N GLY A 199 3.03 -9.04 11.59
CA GLY A 199 2.76 -7.63 11.31
C GLY A 199 1.48 -7.46 10.49
N ALA A 200 1.35 -8.17 9.37
CA ALA A 200 0.17 -8.11 8.52
C ALA A 200 -1.13 -8.43 9.27
N ILE A 201 -1.13 -9.48 10.11
CA ILE A 201 -2.29 -9.87 10.91
C ILE A 201 -2.62 -8.82 11.96
N CYS A 202 -1.62 -8.39 12.75
CA CYS A 202 -1.81 -7.40 13.81
C CYS A 202 -2.32 -6.07 13.26
N GLY A 203 -1.69 -5.56 12.20
CA GLY A 203 -2.09 -4.33 11.55
C GLY A 203 -3.49 -4.42 10.92
N PHE A 204 -3.83 -5.54 10.28
CA PHE A 204 -5.16 -5.72 9.70
C PHE A 204 -6.27 -5.79 10.78
N LEU A 205 -6.03 -6.51 11.88
CA LEU A 205 -6.97 -6.56 13.00
C LEU A 205 -7.23 -5.16 13.56
N LEU A 206 -6.17 -4.36 13.71
CA LEU A 206 -6.29 -2.96 14.12
C LEU A 206 -7.10 -2.14 13.12
N MET A 207 -6.81 -2.25 11.82
CA MET A 207 -7.57 -1.56 10.78
C MET A 207 -9.06 -1.93 10.83
N LEU A 208 -9.40 -3.20 11.02
CA LEU A 208 -10.80 -3.63 11.16
C LEU A 208 -11.49 -2.98 12.35
N VAL A 209 -10.81 -2.93 13.50
CA VAL A 209 -11.33 -2.26 14.70
C VAL A 209 -11.55 -0.78 14.44
N VAL A 210 -10.55 -0.09 13.87
CA VAL A 210 -10.62 1.35 13.58
C VAL A 210 -11.74 1.65 12.58
N VAL A 211 -11.83 0.91 11.47
CA VAL A 211 -12.90 1.08 10.47
C VAL A 211 -14.28 0.83 11.09
N LYS A 212 -14.41 -0.18 11.95
CA LYS A 212 -15.68 -0.49 12.64
C LYS A 212 -16.08 0.59 13.64
N LEU A 213 -15.11 1.14 14.39
CA LEU A 213 -15.34 2.20 15.38
C LEU A 213 -15.72 3.53 14.74
N ILE A 214 -15.01 3.93 13.68
CA ILE A 214 -15.25 5.20 13.00
C ILE A 214 -16.54 5.13 12.15
N ARG A 215 -17.06 3.91 11.87
CA ARG A 215 -18.23 3.64 10.99
C ARG A 215 -18.15 4.32 9.62
N ARG A 216 -16.96 4.80 9.24
CA ARG A 216 -16.74 5.57 8.03
C ARG A 216 -16.29 4.60 6.95
N LYS A 217 -17.13 4.47 5.93
CA LYS A 217 -16.77 3.76 4.72
C LYS A 217 -15.76 4.63 3.96
N VAL A 218 -14.69 4.03 3.45
CA VAL A 218 -13.80 4.73 2.51
C VAL A 218 -14.45 4.68 1.15
N TYR A 219 -14.83 5.84 0.64
CA TYR A 219 -15.48 5.93 -0.66
C TYR A 219 -14.41 6.00 -1.76
N PHE A 220 -14.53 5.14 -2.76
CA PHE A 220 -13.84 5.31 -4.03
C PHE A 220 -14.84 5.92 -4.98
N TYR A 221 -14.42 6.92 -5.73
CA TYR A 221 -15.28 7.51 -6.73
C TYR A 221 -15.02 6.76 -8.03
N LEU A 222 -16.01 5.99 -8.48
CA LEU A 222 -16.02 5.55 -9.86
C LEU A 222 -16.61 6.70 -10.67
N SER A 223 -15.72 7.39 -11.38
CA SER A 223 -16.14 8.38 -12.37
C SER A 223 -16.35 7.61 -13.67
N GLU A 224 -17.60 7.56 -14.13
CA GLU A 224 -17.93 7.02 -15.45
C GLU A 224 -17.21 7.87 -16.51
N ILE A 225 -16.48 7.21 -17.41
CA ILE A 225 -15.78 7.84 -18.52
C ILE A 225 -16.50 7.41 -19.79
N ASN A 226 -16.88 8.39 -20.62
CA ASN A 226 -17.45 8.16 -21.96
C ASN A 226 -16.37 7.66 -22.92
#